data_AF-A0A363TB73-F1
#
_entry.id   AF-A0A363TB73-F1
#
_cell.length_a   1.000
_cell.length_b   1.000
_cell.length_c   1.000
_cell.angle_alpha   90.00
_cell.angle_beta   90.00
_cell.angle_gamma   90.00
#
_symmetry.space_group_name_H-M   'P 1'
#
loop_
_entity.id
_entity.type
_entity.pdbx_description
1 polymer ?
#
loop_
_entity_poly.entity_id
_entity_poly.type
_entity_poly.pdbx_seq_one_letter_code
_entity_poly.pdbx_strand_id
1 'polypeptide(L)'
;METIAYPAYDYDRSAESVLQLSPRQLHLVIAPHRAQRQLMTILTARLAVASPVRLLDAGNCFDGYGLARQLRQHTPRFQSALERVSVARAFTCYQVETLLTETVANTAPVLVLNLLDTFYDENVKLTERLRLLQVSLGELRRLSRAASVAVSTCMPTRDQPVELLEMLSAAAGKVWSYEEPQPVEPLRLF
;
A
#
# COMPACT_ATOMS: atom_id res chain seq x y z
N MET A 1 -7.60 -12.53 -12.74
CA MET A 1 -7.81 -11.95 -11.40
C MET A 1 -7.66 -13.12 -10.45
N GLU A 2 -6.52 -13.24 -9.77
CA GLU A 2 -6.28 -14.35 -8.84
C GLU A 2 -6.76 -13.89 -7.46
N THR A 3 -7.94 -14.33 -7.07
CA THR A 3 -8.52 -14.09 -5.74
C THR A 3 -7.84 -15.05 -4.76
N ILE A 4 -7.06 -14.51 -3.83
CA ILE A 4 -6.39 -15.31 -2.79
C ILE A 4 -7.13 -15.05 -1.48
N ALA A 5 -7.79 -16.09 -0.95
CA ALA A 5 -8.47 -16.04 0.34
C ALA A 5 -7.45 -15.93 1.48
N TYR A 6 -7.68 -15.02 2.42
CA TYR A 6 -6.87 -14.88 3.64
C TYR A 6 -7.47 -15.76 4.75
N PRO A 7 -6.69 -16.61 5.45
CA PRO A 7 -7.23 -17.42 6.52
C PRO A 7 -7.50 -16.58 7.77
N ALA A 8 -8.52 -17.01 8.52
CA ALA A 8 -8.94 -16.43 9.79
C ALA A 8 -7.83 -16.53 10.84
N TYR A 9 -7.87 -15.57 11.79
CA TYR A 9 -6.96 -15.37 12.92
C TYR A 9 -6.36 -16.65 13.52
N ASP A 10 -5.23 -17.07 12.98
CA ASP A 10 -4.26 -17.89 13.69
C ASP A 10 -2.87 -17.40 13.28
N TYR A 11 -1.95 -17.35 14.23
CA TYR A 11 -0.57 -16.91 14.00
C TYR A 11 0.20 -18.04 13.32
N ASP A 12 -0.33 -18.53 12.20
CA ASP A 12 0.26 -19.62 11.44
C ASP A 12 0.88 -19.08 10.15
N ARG A 13 2.12 -19.52 9.91
CA ARG A 13 3.04 -19.08 8.85
C ARG A 13 2.59 -19.50 7.43
N SER A 14 1.31 -19.75 7.22
CA SER A 14 0.77 -20.45 6.04
C SER A 14 0.02 -19.55 5.05
N ALA A 15 -0.12 -18.24 5.32
CA ALA A 15 -0.73 -17.26 4.41
C ALA A 15 0.28 -16.32 3.73
N GLU A 16 1.52 -16.76 3.55
CA GLU A 16 2.50 -16.08 2.71
C GLU A 16 2.14 -16.27 1.21
N SER A 17 1.01 -15.72 0.75
CA SER A 17 0.97 -15.23 -0.63
C SER A 17 1.88 -13.99 -0.65
N VAL A 18 3.19 -14.24 -0.69
CA VAL A 18 4.22 -13.21 -0.60
C VAL A 18 3.92 -12.18 -1.69
N LEU A 19 3.57 -10.94 -1.32
CA LEU A 19 3.48 -9.83 -2.27
C LEU A 19 4.85 -9.65 -2.91
N GLN A 20 5.11 -10.29 -4.05
CA GLN A 20 6.39 -10.23 -4.74
C GLN A 20 6.33 -9.10 -5.77
N LEU A 21 7.20 -8.10 -5.59
CA LEU A 21 7.26 -6.98 -6.51
C LEU A 21 8.16 -7.35 -7.68
N SER A 22 7.64 -7.18 -8.89
CA SER A 22 8.44 -7.18 -10.10
C SER A 22 9.30 -5.91 -10.14
N PRO A 23 10.54 -5.98 -10.67
CA PRO A 23 11.33 -4.79 -10.93
C PRO A 23 10.60 -3.85 -11.89
N ARG A 24 10.75 -2.53 -11.66
CA ARG A 24 10.30 -1.48 -12.58
C ARG A 24 8.80 -1.56 -12.96
N GLN A 25 7.96 -1.94 -12.02
CA GLN A 25 6.52 -2.09 -12.21
C GLN A 25 5.76 -1.39 -11.09
N LEU A 26 4.61 -0.81 -11.45
CA LEU A 26 3.60 -0.30 -10.52
C LEU A 26 2.66 -1.44 -10.15
N HIS A 27 2.55 -1.71 -8.85
CA HIS A 27 1.66 -2.71 -8.31
C HIS A 27 0.59 -2.07 -7.44
N LEU A 28 -0.59 -2.67 -7.42
CA LEU A 28 -1.71 -2.25 -6.59
C LEU A 28 -2.12 -3.37 -5.64
N VAL A 29 -2.29 -3.03 -4.37
CA VAL A 29 -2.83 -3.90 -3.33
C VAL A 29 -4.17 -3.31 -2.88
N ILE A 30 -5.25 -4.01 -3.17
CA ILE A 30 -6.59 -3.67 -2.71
C ILE A 30 -6.93 -4.60 -1.55
N ALA A 31 -7.07 -4.06 -0.35
CA ALA A 31 -7.43 -4.86 0.82
C ALA A 31 -8.09 -3.99 1.90
N PRO A 32 -8.88 -4.57 2.82
CA PRO A 32 -9.39 -3.86 4.00
C PRO A 32 -8.27 -3.23 4.82
N HIS A 33 -8.57 -2.15 5.55
CA HIS A 33 -7.56 -1.33 6.23
C HIS A 33 -6.62 -2.14 7.13
N ARG A 34 -7.14 -3.11 7.87
CA ARG A 34 -6.33 -3.95 8.75
C ARG A 34 -5.38 -4.86 7.97
N ALA A 35 -5.91 -5.53 6.94
CA ALA A 35 -5.15 -6.47 6.11
C ALA A 35 -4.06 -5.75 5.31
N GLN A 36 -4.37 -4.63 4.65
CA GLN A 36 -3.35 -3.88 3.92
C GLN A 36 -2.23 -3.37 4.84
N ARG A 37 -2.57 -2.89 6.05
CA ARG A 37 -1.57 -2.36 6.98
C ARG A 37 -0.57 -3.44 7.35
N GLN A 38 -1.06 -4.65 7.61
CA GLN A 38 -0.22 -5.81 7.88
C GLN A 38 0.60 -6.19 6.64
N LEU A 39 -0.03 -6.36 5.48
CA LEU A 39 0.64 -6.74 4.23
C LEU A 39 1.76 -5.77 3.84
N MET A 40 1.49 -4.46 3.90
CA MET A 40 2.45 -3.42 3.57
C MET A 40 3.58 -3.33 4.61
N THR A 41 3.29 -3.61 5.88
CA THR A 41 4.32 -3.68 6.94
C THR A 41 5.27 -4.86 6.70
N ILE A 42 4.75 -6.04 6.37
CA ILE A 42 5.54 -7.24 6.04
C ILE A 42 6.39 -6.98 4.80
N LEU A 43 5.79 -6.40 3.75
CA LEU A 43 6.49 -6.03 2.52
C LEU A 43 7.63 -5.04 2.79
N THR A 44 7.37 -4.00 3.60
CA THR A 44 8.37 -3.01 4.00
C THR A 44 9.54 -3.69 4.72
N ALA A 45 9.25 -4.55 5.70
CA ALA A 45 10.28 -5.27 6.45
C ALA A 45 11.17 -6.10 5.52
N ARG A 46 10.56 -6.86 4.61
CA ARG A 46 11.27 -7.72 3.66
C ARG A 46 12.20 -6.92 2.74
N LEU A 47 11.74 -5.77 2.24
CA LEU A 47 12.55 -4.91 1.37
C LEU A 47 13.67 -4.20 2.15
N ALA A 48 13.39 -3.73 3.36
CA ALA A 48 14.33 -2.97 4.20
C ALA A 48 15.54 -3.81 4.66
N VAL A 49 15.38 -5.14 4.75
CA VAL A 49 16.50 -6.06 5.00
C VAL A 49 17.57 -5.97 3.90
N ALA A 50 17.15 -5.76 2.64
CA ALA A 50 18.04 -5.75 1.48
C ALA A 50 18.46 -4.34 1.03
N SER A 51 17.54 -3.37 1.04
CA SER A 51 17.78 -2.04 0.45
C SER A 51 17.01 -0.93 1.17
N PRO A 52 17.39 0.36 0.98
CA PRO A 52 16.55 1.49 1.35
C PRO A 52 15.13 1.38 0.79
N VAL A 53 14.13 1.79 1.58
CA VAL A 53 12.72 1.81 1.20
C VAL A 53 12.14 3.18 1.50
N ARG A 54 11.38 3.72 0.55
CA ARG A 54 10.66 5.00 0.70
C ARG A 54 9.17 4.71 0.89
N LEU A 55 8.60 5.24 1.95
CA LEU A 55 7.17 5.18 2.24
C LEU A 55 6.55 6.57 2.07
N LEU A 56 5.43 6.61 1.37
CA LEU A 56 4.48 7.72 1.41
C LEU A 56 3.23 7.24 2.13
N ASP A 57 3.00 7.70 3.34
CA ASP A 57 1.86 7.33 4.17
C ASP A 57 0.72 8.34 3.98
N ALA A 58 -0.23 8.00 3.11
CA ALA A 58 -1.38 8.82 2.79
C ALA A 58 -2.59 8.48 3.68
N GLY A 59 -2.76 7.21 4.07
CA GLY A 59 -3.84 6.80 4.97
C GLY A 59 -3.52 6.86 6.46
N ASN A 60 -2.40 7.50 6.85
CA ASN A 60 -1.93 7.54 8.23
C ASN A 60 -1.89 6.14 8.90
N CYS A 61 -1.46 5.13 8.14
CA CYS A 61 -1.52 3.73 8.56
C CYS A 61 -0.14 3.11 8.79
N PHE A 62 0.95 3.87 8.63
CA PHE A 62 2.31 3.37 8.92
C PHE A 62 2.45 2.84 10.36
N ASP A 63 2.88 1.58 10.49
CA ASP A 63 3.08 0.92 11.79
C ASP A 63 4.58 0.75 12.11
N GLY A 64 5.18 1.76 12.74
CA GLY A 64 6.59 1.70 13.14
C GLY A 64 6.90 0.56 14.12
N TYR A 65 6.01 0.29 15.07
CA TYR A 65 6.19 -0.79 16.04
C TYR A 65 6.02 -2.16 15.40
N GLY A 66 5.01 -2.32 14.54
CA GLY A 66 4.79 -3.51 13.74
C GLY A 66 6.00 -3.81 12.85
N LEU A 67 6.52 -2.79 12.16
CA LEU A 67 7.72 -2.89 11.34
C LEU A 67 8.94 -3.34 12.17
N ALA A 68 9.19 -2.71 13.31
CA ALA A 68 10.31 -3.09 14.18
C ALA A 68 10.17 -4.54 14.67
N ARG A 69 8.95 -4.98 15.01
CA ARG A 69 8.67 -6.37 15.41
C ARG A 69 8.93 -7.35 14.26
N GLN A 70 8.49 -7.04 13.05
CA GLN A 70 8.77 -7.85 11.86
C GLN A 70 10.27 -7.95 11.59
N LEU A 71 10.98 -6.82 11.59
CA LEU A 71 12.43 -6.81 11.33
C LEU A 71 13.23 -7.63 12.35
N ARG A 72 12.85 -7.58 13.64
CA ARG A 72 13.48 -8.41 14.69
C ARG A 72 13.33 -9.92 14.44
N GLN A 73 12.27 -10.34 13.75
CA GLN A 73 12.04 -11.75 13.40
C GLN A 73 12.87 -12.19 12.18
N HIS A 74 13.32 -11.26 11.33
CA HIS A 74 14.02 -11.56 10.08
C HIS A 74 15.52 -11.29 10.12
N THR A 75 16.02 -10.41 10.99
CA THR A 75 17.45 -10.09 11.05
C THR A 75 17.91 -9.64 12.44
N PRO A 76 19.11 -10.06 12.88
CA PRO A 76 19.73 -9.54 14.10
C PRO A 76 20.15 -8.07 13.95
N ARG A 77 20.30 -7.56 12.72
CA ARG A 77 20.66 -6.16 12.42
C ARG A 77 19.43 -5.28 12.17
N PHE A 78 18.37 -5.48 12.95
CA PHE A 78 17.08 -4.84 12.69
C PHE A 78 17.15 -3.30 12.81
N GLN A 79 18.03 -2.74 13.64
CA GLN A 79 18.18 -1.28 13.74
C GLN A 79 18.66 -0.69 12.41
N SER A 80 19.69 -1.27 11.79
CA SER A 80 20.19 -0.83 10.49
C SER A 80 19.16 -1.01 9.36
N ALA A 81 18.32 -2.04 9.46
CA ALA A 81 17.20 -2.21 8.52
C ALA A 81 16.11 -1.15 8.74
N LEU A 82 15.85 -0.75 9.98
CA LEU A 82 14.89 0.30 10.29
C LEU A 82 15.36 1.67 9.79
N GLU A 83 16.65 1.99 9.93
CA GLU A 83 17.27 3.22 9.43
C GLU A 83 17.21 3.38 7.90
N ARG A 84 16.99 2.28 7.17
CA ARG A 84 16.81 2.29 5.72
C ARG A 84 15.40 2.67 5.28
N VAL A 85 14.45 2.76 6.21
CA VAL A 85 13.06 3.11 5.92
C VAL A 85 12.86 4.61 6.15
N SER A 86 12.56 5.32 5.07
CA SER A 86 12.18 6.73 5.12
C SER A 86 10.67 6.85 4.94
N VAL A 87 10.04 7.74 5.70
CA VAL A 87 8.58 7.92 5.70
C VAL A 87 8.24 9.40 5.52
N ALA A 88 7.47 9.70 4.49
CA ALA A 88 6.79 10.98 4.33
C ALA A 88 5.29 10.76 4.59
N ARG A 89 4.64 11.69 5.28
CA ARG A 89 3.19 11.64 5.51
C ARG A 89 2.50 12.70 4.68
N ALA A 90 1.38 12.32 4.07
CA ALA A 90 0.45 13.21 3.42
C ALA A 90 -0.90 13.13 4.13
N PHE A 91 -1.54 14.28 4.31
CA PHE A 91 -2.88 14.40 4.90
C PHE A 91 -3.91 14.88 3.88
N THR A 92 -3.47 15.27 2.66
CA THR A 92 -4.35 15.73 1.59
C THR A 92 -3.87 15.21 0.24
N CYS A 93 -4.77 15.10 -0.74
CA CYS A 93 -4.41 14.72 -2.11
C CYS A 93 -3.42 15.69 -2.77
N TYR A 94 -3.42 16.98 -2.38
CA TYR A 94 -2.40 17.94 -2.80
C TYR A 94 -1.01 17.58 -2.28
N GLN A 95 -0.90 17.22 -1.00
CA GLN A 95 0.37 16.82 -0.40
C GLN A 95 0.89 15.52 -1.01
N VAL A 96 0.02 14.57 -1.34
CA VAL A 96 0.42 13.36 -2.07
C VAL A 96 1.06 13.73 -3.41
N GLU A 97 0.39 14.57 -4.22
CA GLU A 97 0.92 14.99 -5.51
C GLU A 97 2.28 15.66 -5.35
N THR A 98 2.40 16.65 -4.46
CA THR A 98 3.65 17.37 -4.20
C THR A 98 4.78 16.41 -3.77
N LEU A 99 4.52 15.51 -2.82
CA LEU A 99 5.52 14.55 -2.35
C LEU A 99 5.94 13.56 -3.44
N LEU A 100 5.04 13.10 -4.30
CA LEU A 100 5.38 12.25 -5.44
C LEU A 100 6.23 12.99 -6.48
N THR A 101 5.88 14.24 -6.77
CA THR A 101 6.62 15.12 -7.69
C THR A 101 8.05 15.37 -7.20
N GLU A 102 8.22 15.69 -5.90
CA GLU A 102 9.53 15.94 -5.28
C GLU A 102 10.35 14.66 -5.08
N THR A 103 9.73 13.49 -5.17
CA THR A 103 10.41 12.21 -4.98
C THR A 103 11.38 11.94 -6.14
N VAL A 104 12.67 11.86 -5.81
CA VAL A 104 13.73 11.54 -6.77
C VAL A 104 13.58 10.11 -7.28
N ALA A 105 13.62 9.92 -8.60
CA ALA A 105 13.63 8.57 -9.18
C ALA A 105 15.02 7.94 -8.99
N ASN A 106 15.08 6.85 -8.24
CA ASN A 106 16.26 6.00 -8.06
C ASN A 106 15.80 4.55 -7.92
N THR A 107 16.71 3.61 -7.62
CA THR A 107 16.41 2.18 -7.56
C THR A 107 15.75 1.72 -6.26
N ALA A 108 15.68 2.56 -5.23
CA ALA A 108 15.04 2.23 -3.95
C ALA A 108 13.53 2.08 -4.15
N PRO A 109 12.91 0.96 -3.70
CA PRO A 109 11.48 0.76 -3.78
C PRO A 109 10.68 1.90 -3.13
N VAL A 110 9.53 2.21 -3.73
CA VAL A 110 8.59 3.22 -3.22
C VAL A 110 7.28 2.51 -2.90
N LEU A 111 6.83 2.62 -1.65
CA LEU A 111 5.52 2.10 -1.24
C LEU A 111 4.63 3.28 -0.84
N VAL A 112 3.45 3.37 -1.44
CA VAL A 112 2.43 4.35 -1.06
C VAL A 112 1.35 3.64 -0.27
N LEU A 113 1.19 4.04 0.98
CA LEU A 113 0.23 3.43 1.88
C LEU A 113 -1.10 4.16 1.74
N ASN A 114 -2.09 3.43 1.25
CA ASN A 114 -3.48 3.82 1.30
C ASN A 114 -3.78 5.12 0.53
N LEU A 115 -3.30 5.17 -0.71
CA LEU A 115 -3.27 6.38 -1.54
C LEU A 115 -4.61 7.12 -1.56
N LEU A 116 -5.69 6.41 -1.87
CA LEU A 116 -7.00 7.02 -2.14
C LEU A 116 -7.69 7.58 -0.89
N ASP A 117 -7.25 7.27 0.35
CA ASP A 117 -7.84 7.85 1.55
C ASP A 117 -7.84 9.38 1.49
N THR A 118 -6.73 9.97 1.03
CA THR A 118 -6.61 11.43 0.86
C THR A 118 -7.37 11.98 -0.35
N PHE A 119 -7.73 11.13 -1.31
CA PHE A 119 -8.53 11.48 -2.50
C PHE A 119 -10.02 11.26 -2.27
N TYR A 120 -10.43 10.59 -1.20
CA TYR A 120 -11.83 10.49 -0.83
C TYR A 120 -12.31 11.64 0.05
N ASP A 121 -11.43 12.60 0.37
CA ASP A 121 -11.82 13.84 1.07
C ASP A 121 -12.87 14.63 0.27
N GLU A 122 -14.06 14.74 0.84
CA GLU A 122 -15.21 15.43 0.28
C GLU A 122 -15.06 16.96 0.26
N ASN A 123 -14.11 17.51 1.03
CA ASN A 123 -13.81 18.95 1.02
C ASN A 123 -13.14 19.40 -0.29
N VAL A 124 -12.67 18.45 -1.12
CA VAL A 124 -12.08 18.72 -2.43
C VAL A 124 -13.06 18.32 -3.53
N LYS A 125 -13.27 19.20 -4.51
CA LYS A 125 -14.14 18.91 -5.66
C LYS A 125 -13.63 17.67 -6.42
N LEU A 126 -14.55 16.81 -6.84
CA LEU A 126 -14.22 15.56 -7.55
C LEU A 126 -13.36 15.81 -8.81
N THR A 127 -13.66 16.85 -9.58
CA THR A 127 -12.87 17.24 -10.75
C THR A 127 -11.41 17.52 -10.42
N GLU A 128 -11.14 18.15 -9.28
CA GLU A 128 -9.79 18.45 -8.83
C GLU A 128 -9.08 17.20 -8.30
N ARG A 129 -9.82 16.34 -7.58
CA ARG A 129 -9.30 15.03 -7.13
C ARG A 129 -8.88 14.15 -8.31
N LEU A 130 -9.71 14.07 -9.36
CA LEU A 130 -9.40 13.34 -10.60
C LEU A 130 -8.15 13.91 -11.29
N ARG A 131 -8.05 15.24 -11.40
CA ARG A 131 -6.87 15.92 -11.96
C ARG A 131 -5.60 15.60 -11.17
N LEU A 132 -5.64 15.73 -9.84
CA LEU A 132 -4.50 15.42 -8.96
C LEU A 132 -4.12 13.94 -9.03
N LEU A 133 -5.10 13.04 -9.10
CA LEU A 133 -4.84 11.61 -9.21
C LEU A 133 -4.15 11.31 -10.54
N GLN A 134 -4.61 11.92 -11.64
CA GLN A 134 -3.96 11.77 -12.94
C GLN A 134 -2.48 12.19 -12.92
N VAL A 135 -2.16 13.32 -12.28
CA VAL A 135 -0.77 13.77 -12.10
C VAL A 135 0.01 12.78 -11.23
N SER A 136 -0.57 12.37 -10.10
CA SER A 136 0.04 11.42 -9.15
C SER A 136 0.33 10.07 -9.81
N LEU A 137 -0.56 9.58 -10.69
CA LEU A 137 -0.33 8.37 -11.49
C LEU A 137 0.79 8.54 -12.52
N GLY A 138 0.94 9.75 -13.09
CA GLY A 138 2.10 10.10 -13.92
C GLY A 138 3.42 9.96 -13.15
N GLU A 139 3.46 10.49 -11.93
CA GLU A 139 4.63 10.41 -11.06
C GLU A 139 4.92 8.99 -10.58
N LEU A 140 3.90 8.22 -10.21
CA LEU A 140 4.05 6.80 -9.87
C LEU A 140 4.63 5.99 -11.02
N ARG A 141 4.19 6.25 -12.26
CA ARG A 141 4.77 5.63 -13.47
C ARG A 141 6.20 6.10 -13.72
N ARG A 142 6.52 7.38 -13.47
CA ARG A 142 7.89 7.89 -13.57
C ARG A 142 8.81 7.15 -12.61
N LEU A 143 8.40 7.01 -11.34
CA LEU A 143 9.14 6.28 -10.32
C LEU A 143 9.28 4.79 -10.65
N SER A 144 8.22 4.18 -11.19
CA SER A 144 8.23 2.77 -11.57
C SER A 144 9.17 2.45 -12.73
N ARG A 145 9.69 3.44 -13.47
CA ARG A 145 10.73 3.18 -14.49
C ARG A 145 12.08 2.83 -13.85
N ALA A 146 12.34 3.30 -12.64
CA ALA A 146 13.62 3.14 -11.95
C ALA A 146 13.57 2.08 -10.83
N ALA A 147 12.45 1.94 -10.14
CA ALA A 147 12.26 1.04 -9.01
C ALA A 147 10.93 0.27 -9.08
N SER A 148 10.77 -0.72 -8.20
CA SER A 148 9.45 -1.29 -7.93
C SER A 148 8.62 -0.30 -7.12
N VAL A 149 7.38 -0.09 -7.54
CA VAL A 149 6.41 0.76 -6.83
C VAL A 149 5.23 -0.10 -6.42
N ALA A 150 4.80 0.02 -5.16
CA ALA A 150 3.57 -0.62 -4.69
C ALA A 150 2.66 0.43 -4.05
N VAL A 151 1.39 0.42 -4.41
CA VAL A 151 0.37 1.30 -3.86
C VAL A 151 -0.67 0.43 -3.18
N SER A 152 -1.07 0.76 -1.96
CA SER A 152 -2.22 0.13 -1.32
C SER A 152 -3.43 1.05 -1.32
N THR A 153 -4.62 0.47 -1.28
CA THR A 153 -5.89 1.17 -1.10
C THR A 153 -6.97 0.21 -0.59
N CYS A 154 -8.06 0.76 -0.06
CA CYS A 154 -9.28 0.03 0.26
C CYS A 154 -10.28 0.06 -0.90
N MET A 155 -11.24 -0.86 -0.87
CA MET A 155 -12.45 -0.72 -1.69
C MET A 155 -13.20 0.55 -1.29
N PRO A 156 -13.72 1.33 -2.26
CA PRO A 156 -14.52 2.50 -1.95
C PRO A 156 -15.81 2.11 -1.21
N THR A 157 -16.24 2.97 -0.30
CA THR A 157 -17.60 2.91 0.25
C THR A 157 -18.64 3.30 -0.81
N ARG A 158 -19.94 3.09 -0.52
CA ARG A 158 -21.01 3.38 -1.48
C ARG A 158 -21.05 4.83 -1.95
N ASP A 159 -20.65 5.77 -1.10
CA ASP A 159 -20.71 7.21 -1.37
C ASP A 159 -19.40 7.74 -1.99
N GLN A 160 -18.37 6.90 -2.06
CA GLN A 160 -17.08 7.28 -2.64
C GLN A 160 -17.07 7.07 -4.16
N PRO A 161 -16.45 7.99 -4.92
CA PRO A 161 -16.39 7.91 -6.37
C PRO A 161 -15.52 6.74 -6.83
N VAL A 162 -16.15 5.69 -7.37
CA VAL A 162 -15.50 4.45 -7.86
C VAL A 162 -14.46 4.71 -8.95
N GLU A 163 -14.67 5.76 -9.75
CA GLU A 163 -13.80 6.20 -10.84
C GLU A 163 -12.35 6.50 -10.38
N LEU A 164 -12.12 6.89 -9.12
CA LEU A 164 -10.77 7.04 -8.57
C LEU A 164 -10.05 5.69 -8.45
N LEU A 165 -10.74 4.64 -7.97
CA LEU A 165 -10.18 3.30 -7.89
C LEU A 165 -9.97 2.71 -9.28
N GLU A 166 -10.89 2.95 -10.21
CA GLU A 166 -10.76 2.50 -11.60
C GLU A 166 -9.54 3.11 -12.28
N MET A 167 -9.32 4.43 -12.12
CA MET A 167 -8.13 5.11 -12.63
C MET A 167 -6.82 4.52 -12.06
N LEU A 168 -6.78 4.27 -10.75
CA LEU A 168 -5.61 3.67 -10.10
C LEU A 168 -5.38 2.23 -10.57
N SER A 169 -6.44 1.44 -10.66
CA SER A 169 -6.39 0.03 -11.11
C SER A 169 -5.92 -0.08 -12.55
N ALA A 170 -6.41 0.80 -13.44
CA ALA A 170 -6.00 0.84 -14.84
C ALA A 170 -4.53 1.27 -15.02
N ALA A 171 -3.95 1.99 -14.07
CA ALA A 171 -2.55 2.38 -14.11
C ALA A 171 -1.59 1.29 -13.64
N ALA A 172 -2.05 0.35 -12.82
CA ALA A 172 -1.23 -0.71 -12.24
C ALA A 172 -0.95 -1.84 -13.23
N GLY A 173 0.31 -2.31 -13.26
CA GLY A 173 0.70 -3.46 -14.07
C GLY A 173 0.35 -4.82 -13.45
N LYS A 174 0.20 -4.86 -12.12
CA LYS A 174 -0.23 -6.04 -11.36
C LYS A 174 -1.13 -5.57 -10.21
N VAL A 175 -2.26 -6.23 -10.04
CA VAL A 175 -3.24 -5.95 -8.99
C VAL A 175 -3.41 -7.21 -8.13
N TRP A 176 -3.34 -7.05 -6.82
CA TRP A 176 -3.76 -8.04 -5.84
C TRP A 176 -4.98 -7.52 -5.10
N SER A 177 -6.00 -8.36 -4.95
CA SER A 177 -7.21 -8.03 -4.22
C SER A 177 -7.43 -9.07 -3.12
N TYR A 178 -7.62 -8.59 -1.90
CA TYR A 178 -7.87 -9.40 -0.71
C TYR A 178 -9.22 -8.99 -0.12
N GLU A 179 -10.03 -9.98 0.20
CA GLU A 179 -11.32 -9.78 0.85
C GLU A 179 -11.21 -10.07 2.35
N GLU A 180 -12.01 -9.38 3.15
CA GLU A 180 -12.17 -9.74 4.56
C GLU A 180 -12.91 -11.09 4.63
N PRO A 181 -12.45 -12.07 5.43
CA PRO A 181 -13.19 -13.31 5.58
C PRO A 181 -14.56 -13.00 6.15
N GLN A 182 -15.63 -13.41 5.43
CA GLN A 182 -16.98 -13.32 5.97
C GLN A 182 -17.01 -14.05 7.32
N PRO A 183 -17.57 -13.44 8.38
CA PRO A 183 -17.72 -14.14 9.64
C PRO A 183 -18.52 -15.41 9.38
N VAL A 184 -17.90 -16.57 9.63
CA VAL A 184 -18.58 -17.86 9.54
C VAL A 184 -19.74 -17.78 10.52
N GLU A 185 -20.96 -17.87 9.99
CA GLU A 185 -22.17 -17.81 10.80
C GLU A 185 -22.04 -18.88 11.90
N PRO A 186 -22.11 -18.51 13.19
CA PRO A 186 -21.88 -19.48 14.25
C PRO A 186 -22.92 -20.59 14.10
N LEU A 187 -22.46 -21.84 13.98
CA LEU A 187 -23.32 -23.02 13.98
C LEU A 187 -24.28 -22.89 15.16
N ARG A 188 -25.56 -22.68 14.86
CA ARG A 188 -26.60 -22.73 15.89
C ARG A 188 -26.61 -24.16 16.42
N LEU A 189 -26.09 -24.35 17.63
CA LEU A 189 -26.36 -25.57 18.39
C LEU A 189 -27.86 -25.57 18.65
N PHE A 190 -28.55 -26.54 18.06
CA PHE A 190 -29.96 -26.82 18.30
C PHE A 190 -30.20 -27.15 19.78
#